data_AF-A0A9D7MT82-F1
#
_entry.id   AF-A0A9D7MT82-F1
#
_cell.length_a   1.000
_cell.length_b   1.000
_cell.length_c   1.000
_cell.angle_alpha   90.00
_cell.angle_beta   90.00
_cell.angle_gamma   90.00
#
_symmetry.space_group_name_H-M   'P 1'
#
loop_
_entity.id
_entity.type
_entity.pdbx_description
1 polymer ?
#
loop_
_entity_poly.entity_id
_entity_poly.type
_entity_poly.pdbx_seq_one_letter_code
_entity_poly.pdbx_strand_id
1 'polypeptide(L)'
;MGNQSIGALMISGGYLYSGSEANAVWKRNMSQIIGIKQISSEIPASFSLGQNYPNPFNPSTTIGFEVPSAGIVQLRVFDILGKDSQFSFVTETAKRNL
;
A
#
# COMPACT_ATOMS: atom_id res chain seq x y z
N MET A 1 26.61 6.04 -9.64
CA MET A 1 26.17 7.29 -8.98
C MET A 1 25.75 6.92 -7.57
N GLY A 2 26.51 7.36 -6.56
CA GLY A 2 26.30 6.95 -5.16
C GLY A 2 25.14 7.68 -4.51
N ASN A 3 24.62 7.11 -3.43
CA ASN A 3 23.64 7.78 -2.58
C ASN A 3 24.26 9.06 -2.00
N GLN A 4 23.54 10.16 -2.10
CA GLN A 4 23.92 11.45 -1.52
C GLN A 4 23.11 11.65 -0.24
N SER A 5 23.79 11.69 0.90
CA SER A 5 23.16 11.97 2.18
C SER A 5 22.78 13.46 2.29
N ILE A 6 21.62 13.72 2.87
CA ILE A 6 21.17 15.07 3.22
C ILE A 6 21.60 15.33 4.66
N GLY A 7 22.46 16.33 4.87
CA GLY A 7 22.97 16.70 6.20
C GLY A 7 22.12 17.76 6.90
N ALA A 8 21.35 18.56 6.15
CA ALA A 8 20.51 19.61 6.71
C ALA A 8 19.25 19.86 5.88
N LEU A 9 18.15 20.18 6.57
CA LEU A 9 16.89 20.64 5.97
C LEU A 9 16.47 21.95 6.63
N MET A 10 16.02 22.91 5.82
CA MET A 10 15.54 24.21 6.32
C MET A 10 14.36 24.70 5.51
N ILE A 11 13.39 25.34 6.16
CA ILE A 11 12.27 26.01 5.50
C ILE A 11 12.42 27.51 5.68
N SER A 12 12.42 28.27 4.59
CA SER A 12 12.46 29.73 4.63
C SER A 12 11.87 30.34 3.36
N GLY A 13 11.13 31.46 3.51
CA GLY A 13 10.62 32.23 2.37
C GLY A 13 9.74 31.44 1.39
N GLY A 14 9.03 30.41 1.85
CA GLY A 14 8.21 29.55 0.99
C GLY A 14 8.98 28.46 0.22
N TYR A 15 10.27 28.25 0.53
CA TYR A 15 11.08 27.18 -0.04
C TYR A 15 11.54 26.20 1.04
N LEU A 16 11.58 24.92 0.67
CA LEU A 16 12.29 23.87 1.40
C LEU A 16 13.68 23.74 0.79
N TYR A 17 14.71 23.83 1.63
CA TYR A 17 16.12 23.67 1.27
C TYR A 17 16.67 22.37 1.84
N SER A 18 17.50 21.67 1.07
CA SER A 18 18.28 20.51 1.53
C SER A 18 19.76 20.68 1.19
N GLY A 19 20.61 20.66 2.21
CA GLY A 19 22.07 20.63 2.05
C GLY A 19 22.56 19.19 1.99
N SER A 20 23.34 18.85 0.97
CA SER A 20 24.03 17.56 0.87
C SER A 20 25.47 17.63 1.35
N GLU A 21 26.02 16.49 1.76
CA GLU A 21 27.43 16.36 2.17
C GLU A 21 28.41 16.67 1.02
N ALA A 22 27.95 16.67 -0.22
CA ALA A 22 28.74 17.05 -1.41
C ALA A 22 28.70 18.55 -1.73
N ASN A 23 28.43 19.41 -0.74
CA ASN A 23 28.33 20.87 -0.89
C ASN A 23 27.25 21.35 -1.87
N ALA A 24 26.24 20.52 -2.17
CA ALA A 24 25.12 20.92 -3.01
C ALA A 24 23.95 21.39 -2.14
N VAL A 25 23.25 22.43 -2.60
CA VAL A 25 22.01 22.90 -1.98
C VAL A 25 20.88 22.78 -3.00
N TRP A 26 19.87 22.00 -2.64
CA TRP A 26 18.65 21.88 -3.43
C TRP A 26 17.55 22.72 -2.77
N LYS A 27 16.67 23.29 -3.59
CA LYS A 27 15.47 23.98 -3.11
C LYS A 27 14.21 23.56 -3.86
N ARG A 28 13.08 23.49 -3.16
CA ARG A 28 11.75 23.23 -3.73
C ARG A 28 10.74 24.25 -3.22
N ASN A 29 9.84 24.71 -4.08
CA ASN A 29 8.76 25.61 -3.66
C ASN A 29 7.74 24.81 -2.84
N MET A 30 7.35 25.34 -1.68
CA MET A 30 6.37 24.70 -0.79
C MET A 30 5.02 24.50 -1.48
N SER A 31 4.63 25.38 -2.40
CA SER A 31 3.38 25.23 -3.15
C SER A 31 3.35 24.03 -4.09
N GLN A 32 4.53 23.46 -4.41
CA GLN A 32 4.68 22.30 -5.27
C GLN A 32 4.81 21.00 -4.47
N ILE A 33 4.97 21.09 -3.14
CA ILE A 33 5.11 19.92 -2.29
C ILE A 33 3.71 19.43 -1.93
N ILE A 34 3.38 18.22 -2.40
CA ILE A 34 2.21 17.48 -1.95
C ILE A 34 2.60 16.63 -0.74
N GLY A 35 1.94 16.87 0.39
CA GLY A 35 2.15 16.12 1.62
C GLY A 35 1.00 15.14 1.86
N ILE A 36 1.30 13.99 2.45
CA ILE A 36 0.27 13.10 2.99
C ILE A 36 -0.04 13.60 4.40
N LYS A 37 -1.26 14.09 4.62
CA LYS A 37 -1.74 14.46 5.96
C LYS A 37 -2.28 13.20 6.64
N GLN A 38 -1.67 12.77 7.74
CA GLN A 38 -2.18 11.68 8.56
C GLN A 38 -3.53 12.12 9.17
N ILE A 39 -4.63 11.45 8.81
CA ILE A 39 -6.00 11.86 9.16
C ILE A 39 -6.53 11.10 10.40
N SER A 40 -5.95 9.95 10.74
CA SER A 40 -6.23 9.17 11.95
C SER A 40 -5.03 8.30 12.36
N SER A 41 -5.01 7.84 13.62
CA SER A 41 -4.09 6.81 14.13
C SER A 41 -4.72 5.42 14.22
N GLU A 42 -6.03 5.30 13.98
CA GLU A 42 -6.73 4.01 13.95
C GLU A 42 -6.88 3.52 12.50
N ILE A 43 -6.16 2.44 12.21
CA ILE A 43 -6.15 1.67 10.96
C ILE A 43 -6.38 0.22 11.39
N PRO A 44 -7.33 -0.52 10.81
CA PRO A 44 -7.24 -1.98 10.84
C PRO A 44 -5.98 -2.33 10.04
N ALA A 45 -4.96 -2.86 10.72
CA ALA A 45 -3.57 -2.54 10.41
C ALA A 45 -3.05 -2.91 9.00
N SER A 46 -3.71 -3.81 8.27
CA SER A 46 -3.39 -4.12 6.87
C SER A 46 -4.51 -4.92 6.18
N PHE A 47 -4.45 -4.97 4.84
CA PHE A 47 -5.07 -6.03 4.06
C PHE A 47 -4.16 -7.26 4.15
N SER A 48 -4.71 -8.44 4.45
CA SER A 48 -3.95 -9.69 4.47
C SER A 48 -4.61 -10.74 3.57
N LEU A 49 -3.79 -11.52 2.89
CA LEU A 49 -4.21 -12.68 2.10
C LEU A 49 -3.50 -13.91 2.67
N GLY A 50 -4.26 -14.83 3.22
CA GLY A 50 -3.77 -16.09 3.74
C GLY A 50 -3.30 -17.02 2.63
N GLN A 51 -2.46 -17.98 3.01
CA GLN A 51 -2.09 -19.08 2.11
C GLN A 51 -3.34 -19.89 1.74
N ASN A 52 -3.38 -20.40 0.52
CA ASN A 52 -4.41 -21.34 0.12
C ASN A 52 -4.24 -22.65 0.91
N TYR A 53 -5.30 -23.11 1.57
CA TYR A 53 -5.28 -24.38 2.29
C TYR A 53 -6.54 -25.20 1.98
N PRO A 54 -6.39 -26.48 1.63
CA PRO A 54 -5.13 -27.22 1.45
C PRO A 54 -4.39 -26.90 0.13
N ASN A 55 -3.05 -26.98 0.14
CA ASN A 55 -2.14 -26.80 -1.01
C ASN A 55 -1.07 -27.93 -1.05
N PRO A 56 -0.63 -28.48 -2.21
CA PRO A 56 -1.28 -28.63 -3.52
C PRO A 56 -1.75 -30.09 -3.77
N PHE A 57 -2.71 -30.28 -4.70
CA PHE A 57 -3.41 -31.51 -5.16
C PHE A 57 -4.89 -31.67 -4.76
N ASN A 58 -5.53 -30.69 -4.11
CA ASN A 58 -7.00 -30.66 -3.98
C ASN A 58 -7.63 -29.73 -5.03
N PRO A 59 -8.69 -30.16 -5.75
CA PRO A 59 -9.41 -29.34 -6.73
C PRO A 59 -10.21 -28.20 -6.10
N SER A 60 -10.23 -28.10 -4.76
CA SER A 60 -10.84 -27.02 -3.98
C SER A 60 -9.88 -26.62 -2.85
N THR A 61 -9.76 -25.32 -2.62
CA THR A 61 -8.90 -24.75 -1.58
C THR A 61 -9.58 -23.51 -1.00
N THR A 62 -9.32 -23.20 0.27
CA THR A 62 -9.84 -22.02 0.96
C THR A 62 -8.76 -20.95 1.03
N ILE A 63 -9.12 -19.71 0.71
CA ILE A 63 -8.23 -18.54 0.81
C ILE A 63 -8.84 -17.60 1.85
N GLY A 64 -8.20 -17.51 3.02
CA GLY A 64 -8.56 -16.52 4.03
C GLY A 64 -8.10 -15.13 3.61
N PHE A 65 -8.88 -14.10 3.91
CA PHE A 65 -8.48 -12.71 3.70
C PHE A 65 -9.02 -11.84 4.83
N GLU A 66 -8.31 -10.76 5.16
CA GLU A 66 -8.75 -9.78 6.13
C GLU A 66 -8.89 -8.43 5.45
N VAL A 67 -10.00 -7.75 5.75
CA VAL A 67 -10.26 -6.39 5.27
C VAL A 67 -10.40 -5.43 6.44
N PRO A 68 -9.94 -4.19 6.26
CA PRO A 68 -9.94 -3.23 7.34
C PRO A 68 -11.36 -2.81 7.77
N SER A 69 -12.25 -2.64 6.80
CA SER A 69 -13.64 -2.29 7.05
C SER A 69 -14.54 -3.19 6.23
N ALA A 70 -15.75 -3.41 6.75
CA ALA A 70 -16.84 -3.96 5.97
C ALA A 70 -17.01 -3.13 4.70
N GLY A 71 -17.13 -3.81 3.55
CA GLY A 71 -17.22 -3.18 2.25
C GLY A 71 -17.36 -4.24 1.15
N ILE A 72 -17.47 -3.77 -0.09
CA ILE A 72 -17.48 -4.66 -1.26
C ILE A 72 -16.05 -5.13 -1.51
N VAL A 73 -15.84 -6.44 -1.47
CA VAL A 73 -14.54 -7.07 -1.73
C VAL A 73 -14.61 -7.84 -3.05
N GLN A 74 -13.57 -7.71 -3.88
CA GLN A 74 -13.44 -8.46 -5.13
C GLN A 74 -12.14 -9.26 -5.12
N LEU A 75 -12.24 -10.59 -5.08
CA LEU A 75 -11.11 -11.50 -5.20
C LEU A 75 -11.09 -12.08 -6.64
N ARG A 76 -9.96 -11.92 -7.35
CA ARG A 76 -9.77 -12.42 -8.73
C ARG A 76 -8.63 -13.44 -8.80
N VAL A 77 -8.84 -14.52 -9.55
CA VAL A 77 -7.87 -15.60 -9.75
C VAL A 77 -7.47 -15.65 -11.21
N PHE A 78 -6.17 -15.53 -11.48
CA PHE A 78 -5.58 -15.53 -12.82
C PHE A 78 -4.77 -16.80 -13.07
N ASP A 79 -4.81 -17.30 -14.30
CA ASP A 79 -3.86 -18.32 -14.74
C ASP A 79 -2.49 -17.70 -15.10
N ILE A 80 -1.51 -18.54 -15.43
CA ILE A 80 -0.15 -18.10 -15.82
C ILE A 80 -0.12 -17.26 -17.11
N LEU A 81 -1.20 -17.29 -17.90
CA LEU A 81 -1.36 -16.51 -19.13
C LEU A 81 -2.12 -15.20 -18.87
N GLY A 82 -2.46 -14.90 -17.61
CA GLY A 82 -3.23 -13.73 -17.23
C GLY A 82 -4.71 -13.80 -17.61
N LYS A 83 -5.23 -14.98 -17.98
CA LYS A 83 -6.66 -15.17 -18.25
C LYS A 83 -7.40 -15.38 -16.93
N ASP A 84 -8.58 -14.76 -16.84
CA ASP A 84 -9.50 -14.94 -15.73
C ASP A 84 -9.95 -16.40 -15.67
N SER A 85 -9.49 -17.13 -14.65
CA SER A 85 -9.93 -18.49 -14.40
C SER A 85 -11.31 -18.43 -13.75
N GLN A 86 -12.38 -18.61 -14.54
CA GLN A 86 -13.78 -18.73 -14.11
C GLN A 86 -14.18 -17.99 -12.81
N PHE A 87 -14.77 -16.81 -13.01
CA PHE A 87 -15.35 -15.96 -11.98
C PHE A 87 -16.22 -16.70 -10.96
N SER A 88 -15.85 -16.64 -9.68
CA SER A 88 -16.80 -16.75 -8.56
C SER A 88 -16.77 -15.42 -7.82
N PHE A 89 -17.75 -14.56 -8.11
CA PHE A 89 -17.92 -13.31 -7.37
C PHE A 89 -18.46 -13.65 -5.98
N VAL A 90 -17.60 -13.67 -4.96
CA VAL A 90 -18.06 -13.67 -3.57
C VAL A 90 -18.33 -12.22 -3.19
N THR A 91 -19.55 -11.74 -3.45
CA THR A 91 -20.03 -10.46 -2.92
C THR A 91 -20.54 -10.69 -1.51
N GLU A 92 -19.63 -10.74 -0.55
CA GLU A 92 -19.99 -10.90 0.86
C GLU A 92 -19.68 -9.61 1.63
N THR A 93 -20.64 -9.16 2.46
CA THR A 93 -20.39 -8.07 3.40
C THR A 93 -19.53 -8.63 4.52
N ALA A 94 -18.23 -8.35 4.49
CA ALA A 94 -17.31 -8.75 5.56
C ALA A 94 -17.84 -8.21 6.90
N LYS A 95 -18.30 -9.09 7.78
CA LYS A 95 -18.76 -8.69 9.12
C LYS A 95 -17.55 -8.49 10.01
N ARG A 96 -17.51 -7.36 10.72
CA ARG A 96 -16.56 -7.12 11.80
C ARG A 96 -16.85 -8.16 12.89
N ASN A 97 -15.96 -9.12 13.08
CA ASN A 97 -16.04 -10.01 14.25
C ASN A 97 -15.77 -9.16 15.50
N LEU A 98 -16.78 -9.10 16.38
CA LEU A 98 -16.67 -8.52 17.72
C LEU A 98 -15.97 -9.49 18.66
#